data_AF-A0A7X1ILF4-F1
#
_entry.id   AF-A0A7X1ILF4-F1
#
_cell.length_a   1.000
_cell.length_b   1.000
_cell.length_c   1.000
_cell.angle_alpha   90.00
_cell.angle_beta   90.00
_cell.angle_gamma   90.00
#
_symmetry.space_group_name_H-M   'P 1'
#
loop_
_entity.id
_entity.type
_entity.pdbx_description
1 polymer ?
#
loop_
_entity_poly.entity_id
_entity_poly.type
_entity_poly.pdbx_seq_one_letter_code
_entity_poly.pdbx_strand_id
1 'polypeptide(L)' 'MPEAALPPPPPPASRRPAPCVECRRIREAYYAASRQGDRVAAQGWIVAMGRHHRWVH' A
#
# COMPACT_ATOMS: atom_id res chain seq x y z
N MET A 1 19.33 35.43 22.77
CA MET A 1 18.11 34.91 22.13
C MET A 1 18.48 33.57 21.50
N PRO A 2 17.87 32.42 21.86
CA PRO A 2 18.13 31.18 21.13
C PRO A 2 17.32 31.21 19.83
N GLU A 3 18.04 31.27 18.71
CA GLU A 3 17.47 31.14 17.37
C GLU A 3 16.94 29.71 17.22
N ALA A 4 15.62 29.57 17.19
CA ALA A 4 14.97 28.29 16.98
C ALA A 4 15.30 27.83 15.55
N ALA A 5 16.28 26.94 15.43
CA ALA A 5 16.61 26.27 14.19
C ALA A 5 15.35 25.56 13.67
N LEU A 6 14.78 26.10 12.59
CA LEU A 6 13.64 25.50 11.89
C LEU A 6 14.02 24.08 11.45
N PRO A 7 13.15 23.07 11.67
CA PRO A 7 13.41 21.72 11.20
C PRO A 7 13.54 21.72 9.67
N PRO A 8 14.47 20.94 9.09
CA PRO A 8 14.61 20.86 7.65
C PRO A 8 13.30 20.40 7.00
N PRO A 9 12.97 20.90 5.81
CA PRO A 9 11.75 20.49 5.12
C PRO A 9 11.76 18.97 4.89
N PRO A 10 10.60 18.30 4.99
CA PRO A 10 10.53 16.87 4.73
C PRO A 10 10.99 16.58 3.28
N PRO A 11 11.67 15.45 3.05
CA PRO A 11 12.13 15.09 1.71
C PRO A 11 10.93 15.05 0.75
N PRO A 12 11.13 15.39 -0.55
CA PRO A 12 10.06 15.31 -1.52
C PRO A 12 9.49 13.90 -1.49
N ALA A 13 8.17 13.80 -1.30
CA ALA A 13 7.46 12.55 -1.32
C ALA A 13 7.92 11.78 -2.57
N SER A 14 8.58 10.64 -2.35
CA SER A 14 9.08 9.79 -3.42
C SER A 14 7.99 9.69 -4.47
N ARG A 15 8.26 10.18 -5.69
CA ARG A 15 7.41 10.03 -6.88
C ARG A 15 7.41 8.55 -7.29
N ARG A 16 6.97 7.67 -6.38
CA ARG A 16 6.66 6.31 -6.75
C ARG A 16 5.47 6.41 -7.70
N PRO A 17 5.56 5.82 -8.90
CA PRO A 17 4.43 5.78 -9.80
C PRO A 17 3.23 5.23 -9.05
N ALA A 18 2.07 5.87 -9.22
CA ALA A 18 0.85 5.46 -8.55
C ALA A 18 0.63 3.98 -8.87
N PRO A 19 0.48 3.09 -7.86
CA PRO A 19 0.24 1.69 -8.13
C PRO A 19 -1.09 1.58 -8.91
N CYS A 20 -1.16 0.60 -9.82
CA CYS A 20 -2.39 0.23 -10.51
C CYS A 20 -3.58 0.29 -9.54
N VAL A 21 -4.67 0.96 -9.95
CA VAL A 21 -5.85 1.18 -9.09
C VAL A 21 -6.38 -0.15 -8.56
N GLU A 22 -6.32 -1.20 -9.38
CA GLU A 22 -6.78 -2.54 -8.99
C GLU A 22 -5.80 -3.23 -8.02
N CYS A 23 -4.49 -3.12 -8.23
CA CYS A 23 -3.48 -3.53 -7.25
C CYS A 23 -3.73 -2.87 -5.89
N ARG A 24 -4.07 -1.57 -5.88
CA ARG A 24 -4.37 -0.84 -4.65
C ARG A 24 -5.62 -1.40 -3.97
N ARG A 25 -6.71 -1.65 -4.70
CA ARG A 25 -7.95 -2.23 -4.15
C ARG A 25 -7.74 -3.61 -3.54
N ILE A 26 -7.07 -4.52 -4.25
CA ILE A 26 -6.79 -5.87 -3.76
C ILE A 26 -5.92 -5.80 -2.48
N ARG A 27 -4.95 -4.87 -2.43
CA ARG A 27 -4.11 -4.67 -1.25
C ARG A 27 -4.88 -4.10 -0.06
N GLU A 28 -5.76 -3.13 -0.28
CA GLU A 28 -6.63 -2.58 0.77
C GLU A 28 -7.56 -3.66 1.34
N ALA A 29 -8.12 -4.52 0.48
CA ALA A 29 -8.97 -5.64 0.89
C ALA A 29 -8.19 -6.72 1.66
N TYR A 30 -6.97 -7.06 1.21
CA TYR A 30 -6.05 -7.92 1.96
C TYR A 30 -5.81 -7.39 3.38
N TYR A 31 -5.46 -6.09 3.51
CA TYR A 31 -5.22 -5.49 4.82
C TYR A 31 -6.48 -5.39 5.69
N ALA A 32 -7.66 -5.22 5.09
CA ALA A 32 -8.92 -5.27 5.81
C ALA A 32 -9.16 -6.67 6.39
N ALA A 33 -8.99 -7.73 5.58
CA ALA A 33 -9.10 -9.12 6.02
C ALA A 33 -8.07 -9.48 7.10
N SER A 34 -6.80 -9.06 6.92
CA SER A 34 -5.75 -9.27 7.93
C SER A 34 -6.05 -8.58 9.25
N ARG A 35 -6.57 -7.34 9.24
CA ARG A 35 -6.96 -6.62 10.45
C ARG A 35 -8.14 -7.26 11.19
N GLN A 36 -9.02 -7.94 10.45
CA GLN A 36 -10.14 -8.69 11.03
C GLN A 36 -9.73 -10.10 11.50
N GLY A 37 -8.49 -10.54 11.22
CA GLY A 37 -8.05 -11.90 11.51
C GLY A 37 -8.61 -12.97 10.56
N ASP A 38 -9.27 -12.57 9.48
CA ASP A 38 -9.82 -13.50 8.49
C ASP A 38 -8.70 -13.99 7.55
N ARG A 39 -8.11 -15.12 7.94
CA ARG A 39 -7.02 -15.76 7.20
C ARG A 39 -7.47 -16.29 5.83
N VAL A 40 -8.72 -16.75 5.71
CA VAL A 40 -9.24 -17.32 4.46
C VAL A 40 -9.43 -16.21 3.43
N ALA A 41 -10.06 -15.10 3.83
CA ALA A 41 -10.21 -13.94 2.97
C ALA A 41 -8.83 -13.35 2.61
N ALA A 42 -7.91 -13.21 3.56
CA ALA A 42 -6.56 -12.73 3.30
C ALA A 42 -5.83 -13.59 2.25
N GLN A 43 -5.92 -14.92 2.35
CA GLN A 43 -5.33 -15.83 1.38
C GLN A 43 -5.98 -15.70 -0.01
N GLY A 44 -7.30 -15.51 -0.07
CA GLY A 44 -8.02 -15.19 -1.31
C GLY A 44 -7.47 -13.94 -1.99
N TRP A 45 -7.20 -12.88 -1.22
CA TRP A 45 -6.62 -11.64 -1.75
C TRP A 45 -5.17 -11.79 -2.22
N ILE A 46 -4.36 -12.67 -1.60
CA ILE A 46 -3.02 -13.01 -2.10
C ILE A 46 -3.11 -13.66 -3.48
N VAL A 47 -4.04 -14.61 -3.67
CA VAL A 47 -4.26 -15.25 -4.98
C VAL A 47 -4.76 -14.24 -6.01
N ALA A 48 -5.67 -13.34 -5.61
CA ALA A 48 -6.16 -12.27 -6.49
C ALA A 48 -5.02 -11.34 -6.94
N MET A 49 -4.12 -10.97 -6.03
CA MET A 49 -2.91 -10.18 -6.33
C MET A 49 -2.01 -10.89 -7.33
N GLY A 50 -1.73 -12.19 -7.11
CA GLY A 50 -0.91 -13.00 -8.03
C GLY A 50 -1.53 -13.12 -9.42
N ARG A 51 -2.84 -13.32 -9.52
CA ARG A 51 -3.56 -13.34 -10.80
C ARG A 51 -3.47 -11.98 -11.50
N HIS A 52 -3.76 -10.89 -10.78
CA HIS A 52 -3.72 -9.56 -11.35
C HIS A 52 -2.32 -9.22 -11.91
N HIS A 53 -1.27 -9.51 -11.13
CA HIS A 53 0.10 -9.36 -11.59
C HIS A 53 0.39 -10.16 -12.87
N ARG A 54 -0.08 -11.41 -12.99
CA ARG A 54 0.21 -12.24 -14.18
C ARG A 54 -0.51 -11.78 -15.45
N TRP A 55 -1.70 -11.22 -15.34
CA TRP A 55 -2.53 -10.88 -16.51
C TRP A 55 -2.43 -9.41 -16.92
N VAL A 56 -2.06 -8.51 -16.01
CA VAL A 56 -2.11 -7.05 -16.23
C VAL A 56 -0.72 -6.40 -16.22
N HIS A 57 0.27 -7.01 -15.58
CA HIS A 57 1.63 -6.47 -15.42
C HIS A 57 2.68 -7.40 -16.02
#